data_AF-A0A0Q4N335-F1
#
_entry.id   AF-A0A0Q4N335-F1
#
_cell.length_a   1.000
_cell.length_b   1.000
_cell.length_c   1.000
_cell.angle_alpha   90.00
_cell.angle_beta   90.00
_cell.angle_gamma   90.00
#
_symmetry.space_group_name_H-M   'P 1'
#
loop_
_entity.id
_entity.type
_entity.pdbx_description
1 polymer ?
#
loop_
_entity_poly.entity_id
_entity_poly.type
_entity_poly.pdbx_seq_one_letter_code
_entity_poly.pdbx_strand_id
1 'polypeptide(L)'
;MTTLPQAIHRPKIRPKRTHQQLFGMLGVTHHTVKYCVEHDQSNHLDMLTQVDSSFTLKDSHPFRYGALSEHLNQVAEQFGCWTTACPPILAQAQFDGKVAYLVVLTMIDRAVIQFDTKQQLLQLIEPIQCLFKALEPYGCPEPGRALSSERLAKWFVQSAAISYRNDARCTGSLDKVKSEKQAVKSCDRLLTEGVFDTLPPMIRETLYERLVFKMGRQHANTQARSREHSGAEPV
;
A
#
# COMPACT_ATOMS: atom_id res chain seq x y z
N MET A 1 -30.67 -0.97 -37.96
CA MET A 1 -30.42 -0.34 -36.65
C MET A 1 -29.05 -0.77 -36.18
N THR A 2 -28.04 0.08 -36.36
CA THR A 2 -26.66 -0.15 -35.92
C THR A 2 -26.45 0.63 -34.62
N THR A 3 -26.33 -0.08 -33.50
CA THR A 3 -25.93 0.51 -32.23
C THR A 3 -24.47 0.95 -32.32
N LEU A 4 -24.24 2.27 -32.24
CA LEU A 4 -22.91 2.83 -32.07
C LEU A 4 -22.27 2.27 -30.78
N PRO A 5 -20.99 1.87 -30.81
CA PRO A 5 -20.29 1.45 -29.61
C PRO A 5 -20.25 2.61 -28.62
N GLN A 6 -20.57 2.31 -27.35
CA GLN A 6 -20.48 3.26 -26.23
C GLN A 6 -19.14 3.99 -26.30
N ALA A 7 -19.18 5.32 -26.33
CA ALA A 7 -18.00 6.15 -26.33
C ALA A 7 -17.14 5.79 -25.11
N ILE A 8 -15.95 5.24 -25.37
CA ILE A 8 -14.94 5.02 -24.35
C ILE A 8 -14.61 6.42 -23.81
N HIS A 9 -15.08 6.73 -22.61
CA HIS A 9 -14.85 8.02 -21.97
C HIS A 9 -13.34 8.16 -21.76
N ARG A 10 -12.64 8.88 -22.64
CA ARG A 10 -11.21 9.13 -22.47
C ARG A 10 -11.04 10.13 -21.33
N PRO A 11 -10.25 9.80 -20.29
CA PRO A 11 -10.00 10.75 -19.22
C PRO A 11 -9.26 11.98 -19.74
N LYS A 12 -9.66 13.16 -19.27
CA LYS A 12 -9.05 14.46 -19.65
C LYS A 12 -7.62 14.62 -19.13
N ILE A 13 -7.21 13.79 -18.18
CA ILE A 13 -5.90 13.80 -17.52
C ILE A 13 -5.16 12.52 -17.90
N ARG A 14 -3.88 12.63 -18.28
CA ARG A 14 -3.03 11.46 -18.48
C ARG A 14 -2.63 10.91 -17.10
N PRO A 15 -3.02 9.68 -16.75
CA PRO A 15 -2.75 9.15 -15.42
C PRO A 15 -1.26 8.89 -15.22
N LYS A 16 -0.76 9.13 -13.99
CA LYS A 16 0.59 8.72 -13.60
C LYS A 16 0.64 7.19 -13.49
N ARG A 17 1.80 6.60 -13.78
CA ARG A 17 2.00 5.14 -13.67
C ARG A 17 1.66 4.62 -12.27
N THR A 18 2.01 5.37 -11.23
CA THR A 18 1.72 5.05 -9.83
C THR A 18 0.22 5.00 -9.55
N HIS A 19 -0.54 5.92 -10.12
CA HIS A 19 -2.01 5.93 -10.02
C HIS A 19 -2.62 4.74 -10.76
N GLN A 20 -2.14 4.44 -11.97
CA GLN A 20 -2.59 3.27 -12.73
C GLN A 20 -2.35 1.97 -11.97
N GLN A 21 -1.19 1.83 -11.31
CA GLN A 21 -0.88 0.66 -10.49
C GLN A 21 -1.78 0.57 -9.26
N LEU A 22 -2.09 1.69 -8.59
CA LEU A 22 -3.00 1.74 -7.46
C LEU A 22 -4.43 1.33 -7.85
N PHE A 23 -5.04 2.03 -8.80
CA PHE A 23 -6.43 1.77 -9.19
C PHE A 23 -6.58 0.44 -9.94
N GLY A 24 -5.53 -0.04 -10.61
CA GLY A 24 -5.50 -1.37 -11.21
C GLY A 24 -5.61 -2.51 -10.20
N MET A 25 -5.34 -2.28 -8.90
CA MET A 25 -5.51 -3.31 -7.86
C MET A 25 -6.98 -3.57 -7.51
N LEU A 26 -7.92 -2.72 -7.95
CA LEU A 26 -9.34 -2.92 -7.69
C LEU A 26 -9.83 -4.24 -8.30
N GLY A 27 -9.39 -4.60 -9.50
CA GLY A 27 -9.77 -5.87 -10.15
C GLY A 27 -9.29 -7.11 -9.40
N VAL A 28 -8.08 -7.06 -8.83
CA VAL A 28 -7.56 -8.14 -7.99
C VAL A 28 -8.36 -8.24 -6.69
N THR A 29 -8.75 -7.09 -6.12
CA THR A 29 -9.55 -7.04 -4.89
C THR A 29 -10.98 -7.54 -5.13
N HIS A 30 -11.60 -7.19 -6.26
CA HIS A 30 -12.87 -7.76 -6.71
C HIS A 30 -12.80 -9.28 -6.76
N HIS A 31 -11.71 -9.85 -7.29
CA HIS A 31 -11.53 -11.30 -7.36
C HIS A 31 -11.48 -11.93 -5.96
N THR A 32 -10.74 -11.34 -5.02
CA THR A 32 -10.66 -11.83 -3.63
C THR A 32 -12.01 -11.77 -2.93
N VAL A 33 -12.74 -10.66 -3.02
CA VAL A 33 -14.07 -10.54 -2.38
C VAL A 33 -15.07 -11.48 -3.04
N LYS A 34 -15.05 -11.58 -4.38
CA LYS A 34 -15.89 -12.50 -5.14
C LYS A 34 -15.70 -13.94 -4.67
N TYR A 35 -14.46 -14.39 -4.54
CA TYR A 35 -14.13 -15.72 -4.01
C TYR A 35 -14.75 -15.93 -2.62
N CYS A 36 -14.68 -14.94 -1.74
CA CYS A 36 -15.27 -15.04 -0.40
C CYS A 36 -16.79 -15.20 -0.46
N VAL A 37 -17.47 -14.45 -1.33
CA VAL A 37 -18.93 -14.54 -1.49
C VAL A 37 -19.36 -15.86 -2.12
N GLU A 38 -18.67 -16.32 -3.17
CA GLU A 38 -19.01 -17.58 -3.86
C GLU A 38 -18.85 -18.83 -2.99
N HIS A 39 -17.95 -18.77 -2.00
CA HIS A 39 -17.63 -19.90 -1.13
C HIS A 39 -18.12 -19.73 0.33
N ASP A 40 -18.97 -18.74 0.59
CA ASP A 40 -19.48 -18.40 1.93
C ASP A 40 -18.34 -18.21 2.97
N GLN A 41 -17.22 -17.64 2.52
CA GLN A 41 -16.02 -17.36 3.31
C GLN A 41 -15.90 -15.87 3.66
N SER A 42 -17.01 -15.13 3.69
CA SER A 42 -16.99 -13.67 3.94
C SER A 42 -16.35 -13.30 5.28
N ASN A 43 -16.46 -14.17 6.28
CA ASN A 43 -15.82 -14.02 7.60
C ASN A 43 -14.29 -14.14 7.56
N HIS A 44 -13.72 -14.65 6.46
CA HIS A 44 -12.28 -14.82 6.27
C HIS A 44 -11.65 -13.71 5.41
N LEU A 45 -12.39 -12.66 5.07
CA LEU A 45 -11.91 -11.61 4.20
C LEU A 45 -10.65 -10.92 4.76
N ASP A 46 -10.61 -10.64 6.07
CA ASP A 46 -9.44 -10.11 6.78
C ASP A 46 -8.19 -10.97 6.56
N MET A 47 -8.34 -12.30 6.66
CA MET A 47 -7.25 -13.25 6.49
C MET A 47 -6.76 -13.31 5.04
N LEU A 48 -7.69 -13.28 4.08
CA LEU A 48 -7.39 -13.39 2.64
C LEU A 48 -6.83 -12.09 2.05
N THR A 49 -7.16 -10.95 2.66
CA THR A 49 -6.62 -9.64 2.27
C THR A 49 -5.21 -9.42 2.79
N GLN A 50 -4.81 -10.12 3.87
CA GLN A 50 -3.49 -10.04 4.51
C GLN A 50 -3.11 -8.61 4.98
N VAL A 51 -4.09 -7.73 5.11
CA VAL A 51 -3.90 -6.38 5.67
C VAL A 51 -4.23 -6.40 7.16
N ASP A 52 -3.60 -5.50 7.92
CA ASP A 52 -3.92 -5.34 9.33
C ASP A 52 -5.37 -4.85 9.50
N SER A 53 -6.23 -5.72 10.04
CA SER A 53 -7.65 -5.45 10.30
C SER A 53 -7.95 -5.10 11.75
N SER A 54 -6.91 -4.79 12.55
CA SER A 54 -7.04 -4.42 13.98
C SER A 54 -7.66 -3.04 14.23
N PHE A 55 -8.00 -2.31 13.17
CA PHE A 55 -8.69 -1.03 13.27
C PHE A 55 -10.16 -1.18 13.63
N THR A 56 -10.65 -0.20 14.38
CA THR A 56 -12.05 -0.03 14.73
C THR A 56 -12.68 1.06 13.86
N LEU A 57 -13.94 0.83 13.46
CA LEU A 57 -14.74 1.83 12.78
C LEU A 57 -15.80 2.37 13.74
N LYS A 58 -15.83 3.69 13.88
CA LYS A 58 -16.97 4.39 14.45
C LYS A 58 -18.05 4.55 13.38
N ASP A 59 -19.31 4.38 13.80
CA ASP A 59 -20.49 4.58 12.94
C ASP A 59 -20.44 3.72 11.67
N SER A 60 -20.16 2.42 11.81
CA SER A 60 -20.12 1.51 10.66
C SER A 60 -21.51 1.34 10.05
N HIS A 61 -21.63 1.57 8.75
CA HIS A 61 -22.89 1.50 8.02
C HIS A 61 -22.86 0.36 6.98
N PRO A 62 -23.95 -0.44 6.89
CA PRO A 62 -24.04 -1.47 5.87
C PRO A 62 -24.17 -0.84 4.47
N PHE A 63 -23.61 -1.50 3.46
CA PHE A 63 -23.65 -1.01 2.09
C PHE A 63 -23.68 -2.14 1.05
N ARG A 64 -24.13 -1.80 -0.16
CA ARG A 64 -24.00 -2.66 -1.35
C ARG A 64 -22.64 -2.49 -1.99
N TYR A 65 -21.94 -3.59 -2.26
CA TYR A 65 -20.60 -3.52 -2.85
C TYR A 65 -20.55 -2.78 -4.19
N GLY A 66 -21.60 -2.85 -5.00
CA GLY A 66 -21.71 -2.08 -6.24
C GLY A 66 -21.53 -0.58 -6.02
N ALA A 67 -22.13 -0.02 -4.96
CA ALA A 67 -22.02 1.40 -4.63
C ALA A 67 -20.58 1.77 -4.21
N LEU A 68 -19.90 0.90 -3.45
CA LEU A 68 -18.47 1.09 -3.14
C LEU A 68 -17.64 1.08 -4.43
N SER A 69 -17.83 0.08 -5.30
CA SER A 69 -17.09 -0.01 -6.55
C SER A 69 -17.30 1.23 -7.44
N GLU A 70 -18.51 1.80 -7.46
CA GLU A 70 -18.80 3.05 -8.17
C GLU A 70 -18.02 4.23 -7.57
N HIS A 71 -18.02 4.40 -6.24
CA HIS A 71 -17.25 5.46 -5.58
C HIS A 71 -15.73 5.31 -5.86
N LEU A 72 -15.18 4.09 -5.80
CA LEU A 72 -13.77 3.85 -6.11
C LEU A 72 -13.44 4.16 -7.57
N ASN A 73 -14.35 3.85 -8.50
CA ASN A 73 -14.20 4.18 -9.91
C ASN A 73 -14.28 5.70 -10.16
N GLN A 74 -15.16 6.42 -9.47
CA GLN A 74 -15.22 7.89 -9.55
C GLN A 74 -13.90 8.51 -9.09
N VAL A 75 -13.28 7.98 -8.03
CA VAL A 75 -11.94 8.42 -7.62
C VAL A 75 -10.91 8.09 -8.70
N ALA A 76 -10.92 6.90 -9.28
CA ALA A 76 -10.00 6.52 -10.35
C ALA A 76 -10.10 7.48 -11.56
N GLU A 77 -11.32 7.86 -11.94
CA GLU A 77 -11.58 8.80 -13.05
C GLU A 77 -11.02 10.20 -12.77
N GLN A 78 -11.03 10.69 -11.51
CA GLN A 78 -10.43 11.97 -11.12
C GLN A 78 -8.93 12.02 -11.43
N PHE A 79 -8.23 10.88 -11.36
CA PHE A 79 -6.81 10.76 -11.68
C PHE A 79 -6.54 10.31 -13.13
N GLY A 80 -7.60 10.22 -13.94
CA GLY A 80 -7.56 9.76 -15.32
C GLY A 80 -7.23 8.28 -15.49
N CYS A 81 -7.46 7.47 -14.46
CA CYS A 81 -7.26 6.03 -14.51
C CYS A 81 -8.47 5.31 -15.12
N TRP A 82 -8.24 4.07 -15.54
CA TRP A 82 -9.30 3.21 -16.04
C TRP A 82 -10.18 2.73 -14.89
N THR A 83 -11.48 2.62 -15.14
CA THR A 83 -12.43 2.03 -14.20
C THR A 83 -12.40 0.50 -14.29
N THR A 84 -12.75 -0.14 -13.18
CA THR A 84 -12.87 -1.60 -13.10
C THR A 84 -14.33 -1.98 -12.92
N ALA A 85 -14.85 -2.84 -13.79
CA ALA A 85 -16.21 -3.33 -13.68
C ALA A 85 -16.41 -4.13 -12.38
N CYS A 86 -17.50 -3.83 -11.66
CA CYS A 86 -17.93 -4.62 -10.51
C CYS A 86 -18.48 -5.97 -10.99
N PRO A 87 -18.03 -7.11 -10.44
CA PRO A 87 -18.64 -8.40 -10.73
C PRO A 87 -20.14 -8.41 -10.38
N PRO A 88 -21.02 -9.02 -11.21
CA PRO A 88 -22.46 -9.00 -10.97
C PRO A 88 -22.88 -9.61 -9.63
N ILE A 89 -22.20 -10.68 -9.21
CA ILE A 89 -22.44 -11.32 -7.91
C ILE A 89 -22.12 -10.40 -6.73
N LEU A 90 -21.13 -9.51 -6.89
CA LEU A 90 -20.78 -8.54 -5.87
C LEU A 90 -21.72 -7.34 -5.88
N ALA A 91 -22.23 -6.90 -7.04
CA ALA A 91 -22.98 -5.67 -7.16
C ALA A 91 -24.15 -5.54 -6.16
N GLN A 92 -24.80 -6.65 -5.81
CA GLN A 92 -25.91 -6.69 -4.85
C GLN A 92 -25.52 -7.25 -3.46
N ALA A 93 -24.28 -7.73 -3.29
CA ALA A 93 -23.81 -8.26 -2.02
C ALA A 93 -23.74 -7.14 -0.97
N GLN A 94 -24.22 -7.44 0.24
CA GLN A 94 -24.26 -6.53 1.37
C GLN A 94 -23.09 -6.79 2.29
N PHE A 95 -22.43 -5.73 2.74
CA PHE A 95 -21.31 -5.79 3.66
C PHE A 95 -21.42 -4.70 4.72
N ASP A 96 -20.71 -4.88 5.83
CA ASP A 96 -20.47 -3.81 6.80
C ASP A 96 -19.38 -2.85 6.31
N GLY A 97 -19.28 -1.67 6.93
CA GLY A 97 -18.28 -0.68 6.55
C GLY A 97 -16.83 -1.15 6.69
N LYS A 98 -16.53 -2.14 7.53
CA LYS A 98 -15.16 -2.65 7.73
C LYS A 98 -14.64 -3.24 6.41
N VAL A 99 -15.49 -3.93 5.68
CA VAL A 99 -15.16 -4.47 4.35
C VAL A 99 -14.74 -3.38 3.37
N ALA A 100 -15.37 -2.20 3.40
CA ALA A 100 -15.00 -1.09 2.51
C ALA A 100 -13.55 -0.63 2.73
N TYR A 101 -13.15 -0.50 3.99
CA TYR A 101 -11.79 -0.14 4.36
C TYR A 101 -10.80 -1.25 4.01
N LEU A 102 -11.13 -2.52 4.27
CA LEU A 102 -10.27 -3.65 3.91
C LEU A 102 -10.00 -3.70 2.41
N VAL A 103 -11.01 -3.46 1.57
CA VAL A 103 -10.85 -3.38 0.11
C VAL A 103 -9.82 -2.32 -0.27
N VAL A 104 -9.96 -1.10 0.24
CA VAL A 104 -9.04 0.01 -0.08
C VAL A 104 -7.64 -0.24 0.47
N LEU A 105 -7.52 -0.71 1.71
CA LEU A 105 -6.21 -1.07 2.29
C LEU A 105 -5.52 -2.14 1.47
N THR A 106 -6.24 -3.17 1.03
CA THR A 106 -5.70 -4.25 0.19
C THR A 106 -5.18 -3.71 -1.14
N MET A 107 -5.95 -2.81 -1.77
CA MET A 107 -5.51 -2.15 -2.99
C MET A 107 -4.21 -1.38 -2.78
N ILE A 108 -4.13 -0.59 -1.71
CA ILE A 108 -2.96 0.24 -1.44
C ILE A 108 -1.76 -0.64 -1.08
N ASP A 109 -1.90 -1.60 -0.18
CA ASP A 109 -0.80 -2.48 0.23
C ASP A 109 -0.17 -3.20 -0.98
N ARG A 110 -1.01 -3.81 -1.82
CA ARG A 110 -0.56 -4.50 -3.05
C ARG A 110 0.09 -3.55 -4.06
N ALA A 111 -0.43 -2.34 -4.20
CA ALA A 111 0.16 -1.34 -5.08
C ALA A 111 1.52 -0.86 -4.55
N VAL A 112 1.62 -0.61 -3.24
CA VAL A 112 2.81 -0.09 -2.56
C VAL A 112 4.00 -1.04 -2.67
N ILE A 113 3.74 -2.35 -2.75
CA ILE A 113 4.77 -3.36 -3.04
C ILE A 113 5.47 -3.10 -4.39
N GLN A 114 4.75 -2.61 -5.40
CA GLN A 114 5.27 -2.44 -6.77
C GLN A 114 6.09 -1.17 -6.98
N PHE A 115 6.08 -0.24 -6.03
CA PHE A 115 6.88 0.98 -6.15
C PHE A 115 8.26 0.75 -5.58
N ASP A 116 9.26 1.42 -6.13
CA ASP A 116 10.68 1.23 -5.77
C ASP A 116 11.31 2.50 -5.18
N THR A 117 10.71 3.68 -5.40
CA THR A 117 11.30 4.96 -4.97
C THR A 117 10.44 5.71 -3.96
N LYS A 118 11.06 6.61 -3.16
CA LYS A 118 10.34 7.55 -2.28
C LYS A 118 9.34 8.37 -3.09
N GLN A 119 9.78 8.94 -4.21
CA GLN A 119 8.96 9.79 -5.07
C GLN A 119 7.70 9.08 -5.59
N GLN A 120 7.79 7.79 -5.95
CA GLN A 120 6.61 7.02 -6.35
C GLN A 120 5.60 6.87 -5.21
N LEU A 121 6.06 6.65 -3.97
CA LEU A 121 5.18 6.60 -2.80
C LEU A 121 4.53 7.96 -2.51
N LEU A 122 5.26 9.06 -2.67
CA LEU A 122 4.71 10.42 -2.47
C LEU A 122 3.58 10.75 -3.46
N GLN A 123 3.64 10.20 -4.67
CA GLN A 123 2.59 10.40 -5.67
C GLN A 123 1.25 9.74 -5.29
N LEU A 124 1.22 8.87 -4.28
CA LEU A 124 0.01 8.19 -3.81
C LEU A 124 -0.74 8.97 -2.74
N ILE A 125 -0.12 9.96 -2.09
CA ILE A 125 -0.73 10.66 -0.94
C ILE A 125 -2.12 11.19 -1.32
N GLU A 126 -2.20 11.97 -2.39
CA GLU A 126 -3.45 12.58 -2.86
C GLU A 126 -4.50 11.52 -3.29
N PRO A 127 -4.19 10.52 -4.15
CA PRO A 127 -5.12 9.44 -4.44
C PRO A 127 -5.64 8.68 -3.21
N ILE A 128 -4.76 8.41 -2.24
CA ILE A 128 -5.15 7.71 -1.00
C ILE A 128 -6.09 8.59 -0.19
N GLN A 129 -5.83 9.89 -0.06
CA GLN A 129 -6.75 10.80 0.63
C GLN A 129 -8.13 10.83 -0.04
N CYS A 130 -8.18 10.88 -1.37
CA CYS A 130 -9.45 10.82 -2.10
C CYS A 130 -10.18 9.49 -1.90
N LEU A 131 -9.46 8.36 -1.89
CA LEU A 131 -10.02 7.05 -1.60
C LEU A 131 -10.66 7.01 -0.20
N PHE A 132 -9.92 7.45 0.83
CA PHE A 132 -10.44 7.45 2.21
C PHE A 132 -11.60 8.43 2.40
N LYS A 133 -11.58 9.58 1.74
CA LYS A 133 -12.73 10.49 1.71
C LYS A 133 -13.98 9.83 1.11
N ALA A 134 -13.81 9.02 0.06
CA ALA A 134 -14.91 8.26 -0.53
C ALA A 134 -15.44 7.15 0.40
N LEU A 135 -14.71 6.78 1.46
CA LEU A 135 -15.12 5.80 2.45
C LEU A 135 -15.88 6.39 3.65
N GLU A 136 -15.86 7.71 3.85
CA GLU A 136 -16.55 8.39 4.96
C GLU A 136 -18.01 7.94 5.15
N PRO A 137 -18.82 7.71 4.08
CA PRO A 137 -20.20 7.23 4.24
C PRO A 137 -20.35 5.83 4.87
N TYR A 138 -19.28 5.03 4.89
CA TYR A 138 -19.31 3.65 5.41
C TYR A 138 -18.83 3.55 6.87
N GLY A 139 -18.37 4.67 7.44
CA GLY A 139 -17.85 4.77 8.79
C GLY A 139 -16.52 5.52 8.80
N CYS A 140 -16.02 5.80 10.00
CA CYS A 140 -14.78 6.54 10.21
C CYS A 140 -13.81 5.71 11.08
N PRO A 141 -12.56 5.49 10.64
CA PRO A 141 -11.59 4.74 11.42
C PRO A 141 -11.18 5.54 12.66
N GLU A 142 -11.09 4.85 13.79
CA GLU A 142 -10.57 5.48 15.00
C GLU A 142 -9.08 5.84 14.84
N PRO A 143 -8.58 6.84 15.58
CA PRO A 143 -7.18 7.21 15.54
C PRO A 143 -6.28 6.01 15.90
N GLY A 144 -5.39 5.65 14.98
CA GLY A 144 -4.39 4.61 15.22
C GLY A 144 -3.23 5.06 16.11
N ARG A 145 -2.33 4.12 16.40
CA ARG A 145 -1.20 4.34 17.32
C ARG A 145 -0.16 5.30 16.73
N ALA A 146 0.65 5.88 17.61
CA ALA A 146 1.80 6.67 17.22
C ALA A 146 2.90 5.76 16.65
N LEU A 147 3.46 6.15 15.50
CA LEU A 147 4.64 5.52 14.94
C LEU A 147 5.87 5.85 15.78
N SER A 148 6.69 4.83 16.09
CA SER A 148 7.96 5.03 16.78
C SER A 148 9.14 4.83 15.84
N SER A 149 10.14 5.71 15.96
CA SER A 149 11.40 5.61 15.21
C SER A 149 12.10 4.29 15.47
N GLU A 150 12.06 3.78 16.70
CA GLU A 150 12.66 2.51 17.08
C GLU A 150 12.08 1.32 16.29
N ARG A 151 10.75 1.27 16.12
CA ARG A 151 10.09 0.21 15.33
C ARG A 151 10.53 0.27 13.87
N LEU A 152 10.58 1.46 13.28
CA LEU A 152 11.06 1.64 11.90
C LEU A 152 12.54 1.27 11.77
N ALA A 153 13.39 1.66 12.71
CA ALA A 153 14.81 1.33 12.69
C ALA A 153 15.05 -0.20 12.70
N LYS A 154 14.23 -0.96 13.43
CA LYS A 154 14.28 -2.44 13.39
C LYS A 154 14.00 -2.98 11.99
N TRP A 155 12.96 -2.49 11.32
CA TRP A 155 12.64 -2.88 9.94
C TRP A 155 13.76 -2.53 8.95
N PHE A 156 14.38 -1.36 9.11
CA PHE A 156 15.54 -0.95 8.30
C PHE A 156 16.66 -1.99 8.38
N VAL A 157 17.06 -2.33 9.61
CA VAL A 157 18.21 -3.22 9.85
C VAL A 157 17.90 -4.63 9.38
N GLN A 158 16.70 -5.13 9.63
CA GLN A 158 16.26 -6.44 9.13
C GLN A 158 16.29 -6.49 7.59
N SER A 159 15.77 -5.46 6.93
CA SER A 159 15.77 -5.39 5.47
C SER A 159 17.19 -5.31 4.90
N ALA A 160 18.07 -4.53 5.53
CA ALA A 160 19.47 -4.45 5.17
C ALA A 160 20.15 -5.84 5.29
N ALA A 161 19.91 -6.56 6.40
CA ALA A 161 20.49 -7.89 6.61
C ALA A 161 20.03 -8.92 5.58
N ILE A 162 18.73 -8.94 5.24
CA ILE A 162 18.19 -9.83 4.21
C ILE A 162 18.78 -9.49 2.84
N SER A 163 18.81 -8.21 2.48
CA SER A 163 19.32 -7.77 1.17
C SER A 163 20.80 -8.07 1.00
N TYR A 164 21.59 -7.88 2.07
CA TYR A 164 23.02 -8.14 2.07
C TYR A 164 23.33 -9.63 1.86
N ARG A 165 22.58 -10.52 2.53
CA ARG A 165 22.74 -11.99 2.38
C ARG A 165 22.35 -12.50 0.99
N ASN A 166 21.39 -11.85 0.34
CA ASN A 166 20.90 -12.24 -0.97
C ASN A 166 21.78 -11.73 -2.13
N ASP A 167 22.76 -10.86 -1.87
CA ASP A 167 23.73 -10.48 -2.88
C ASP A 167 24.74 -11.62 -3.04
N ALA A 168 24.72 -12.29 -4.19
CA ALA A 168 25.57 -13.45 -4.49
C ALA A 168 27.07 -13.17 -4.37
N ARG A 169 27.47 -11.89 -4.28
CA ARG A 169 28.85 -11.43 -4.11
C ARG A 169 29.25 -11.21 -2.66
N CYS A 170 28.31 -11.33 -1.72
CA CYS A 170 28.57 -11.16 -0.29
C CYS A 170 28.90 -12.49 0.39
N THR A 171 30.19 -12.75 0.61
CA THR A 171 30.67 -13.88 1.44
C THR A 171 30.82 -13.53 2.92
N GLY A 172 30.79 -12.24 3.29
CA GLY A 172 30.94 -11.75 4.66
C GLY A 172 29.63 -11.35 5.34
N SER A 173 29.73 -10.80 6.57
CA SER A 173 28.58 -10.32 7.35
C SER A 173 28.29 -8.82 7.16
N LEU A 174 27.02 -8.41 7.19
CA LEU A 174 26.62 -7.00 7.21
C LEU A 174 27.25 -6.29 8.42
N ASP A 175 27.76 -5.05 8.26
CA ASP A 175 28.11 -4.20 9.40
C ASP A 175 26.84 -3.72 10.09
N LYS A 176 26.43 -4.49 11.12
CA LYS A 176 25.20 -4.27 11.86
C LYS A 176 25.24 -2.96 12.65
N VAL A 177 26.38 -2.61 13.25
CA VAL A 177 26.53 -1.39 14.06
C VAL A 177 26.38 -0.15 13.19
N LYS A 178 27.01 -0.15 12.00
CA LYS A 178 26.86 0.94 11.03
C LYS A 178 25.43 1.04 10.51
N SER A 179 24.78 -0.10 10.29
CA SER A 179 23.38 -0.16 9.85
C SER A 179 22.42 0.38 10.91
N GLU A 180 22.61 0.04 12.19
CA GLU A 180 21.80 0.54 13.31
C GLU A 180 21.95 2.06 13.48
N LYS A 181 23.18 2.59 13.43
CA LYS A 181 23.42 4.04 13.47
C LYS A 181 22.76 4.78 12.32
N GLN A 182 22.85 4.22 11.11
CA GLN A 182 22.18 4.80 9.94
C GLN A 182 20.66 4.71 10.06
N ALA A 183 20.13 3.59 10.55
CA ALA A 183 18.70 3.35 10.71
C ALA A 183 18.05 4.41 11.61
N VAL A 184 18.61 4.64 12.80
CA VAL A 184 18.08 5.65 13.75
C VAL A 184 18.04 7.03 13.10
N LYS A 185 19.18 7.50 12.58
CA LYS A 185 19.28 8.83 11.94
C LYS A 185 18.30 8.99 10.77
N SER A 186 18.17 7.96 9.94
CA SER A 186 17.28 7.97 8.78
C SER A 186 15.80 7.95 9.18
N CYS A 187 15.43 7.14 10.17
CA CYS A 187 14.04 7.03 10.64
C CYS A 187 13.60 8.29 11.40
N ASP A 188 14.45 8.84 12.26
CA ASP A 188 14.16 10.10 12.97
C ASP A 188 13.91 11.25 11.99
N ARG A 189 14.80 11.42 10.99
CA ARG A 189 14.62 12.42 9.95
C ARG A 189 13.33 12.20 9.18
N LEU A 190 13.02 10.95 8.81
CA LEU A 190 11.85 10.63 8.02
C LEU A 190 10.54 10.91 8.77
N LEU A 191 10.49 10.62 10.07
CA LEU A 191 9.35 10.96 10.92
C LEU A 191 9.26 12.48 11.16
N THR A 192 10.39 13.17 11.29
CA THR A 192 10.42 14.64 11.44
C THR A 192 9.90 15.35 10.19
N GLU A 193 10.17 14.81 8.99
CA GLU A 193 9.63 15.34 7.73
C GLU A 193 8.10 15.17 7.61
N GLY A 194 7.47 14.31 8.42
CA GLY A 194 6.01 14.16 8.50
C GLY A 194 5.31 13.80 7.17
N VAL A 195 6.04 13.17 6.25
CA VAL A 195 5.66 13.10 4.83
C VAL A 195 4.34 12.36 4.57
N PHE A 196 3.94 11.44 5.45
CA PHE A 196 2.69 10.69 5.35
C PHE A 196 1.70 11.03 6.48
N ASP A 197 1.94 12.07 7.28
CA ASP A 197 1.12 12.39 8.45
C ASP A 197 -0.27 12.92 8.09
N THR A 198 -0.48 13.32 6.85
CA THR A 198 -1.79 13.69 6.32
C THR A 198 -2.67 12.49 5.94
N LEU A 199 -2.15 11.26 6.09
CA LEU A 199 -2.85 10.02 5.79
C LEU A 199 -3.37 9.34 7.06
N PRO A 200 -4.46 8.55 6.95
CA PRO A 200 -4.95 7.77 8.07
C PRO A 200 -3.86 6.86 8.67
N PRO A 201 -3.81 6.69 10.01
CA PRO A 201 -2.76 5.93 10.67
C PRO A 201 -2.54 4.54 10.08
N MET A 202 -3.62 3.82 9.77
CA MET A 202 -3.61 2.47 9.21
C MET A 202 -2.77 2.32 7.94
N ILE A 203 -2.73 3.36 7.09
CA ILE A 203 -1.94 3.32 5.85
C ILE A 203 -0.62 4.07 5.96
N ARG A 204 -0.59 5.09 6.83
CA ARG A 204 0.63 5.81 7.16
C ARG A 204 1.72 4.86 7.63
N GLU A 205 1.39 3.91 8.52
CA GLU A 205 2.36 2.91 9.01
C GLU A 205 2.94 2.08 7.86
N THR A 206 2.08 1.51 7.01
CA THR A 206 2.49 0.71 5.85
C THR A 206 3.43 1.46 4.90
N LEU A 207 3.14 2.74 4.64
CA LEU A 207 3.96 3.57 3.75
C LEU A 207 5.34 3.90 4.36
N TYR A 208 5.40 4.22 5.66
CA TYR A 208 6.66 4.40 6.36
C TYR A 208 7.47 3.10 6.41
N GLU A 209 6.86 1.97 6.78
CA GLU A 209 7.51 0.67 6.81
C GLU A 209 8.07 0.29 5.44
N ARG A 210 7.30 0.48 4.35
CA ARG A 210 7.78 0.19 3.00
C ARG A 210 8.95 1.08 2.60
N LEU A 211 8.89 2.37 2.91
CA LEU A 211 9.97 3.30 2.60
C LEU A 211 11.24 2.92 3.36
N VAL A 212 11.12 2.60 4.63
CA VAL A 212 12.23 2.20 5.50
C VAL A 212 12.85 0.87 5.07
N PHE A 213 12.02 -0.11 4.68
CA PHE A 213 12.49 -1.37 4.11
C PHE A 213 13.39 -1.11 2.89
N LYS A 214 12.95 -0.25 1.97
CA LYS A 214 13.76 0.12 0.78
C LYS A 214 15.05 0.81 1.13
N MET A 215 15.02 1.75 2.09
CA MET A 215 16.23 2.44 2.56
C MET A 215 17.23 1.45 3.15
N GLY A 216 16.76 0.45 3.90
CA GLY A 216 17.59 -0.66 4.40
C GLY A 216 18.23 -1.47 3.29
N ARG A 217 17.48 -1.88 2.26
CA ARG A 217 18.02 -2.59 1.08
C ARG A 217 19.08 -1.78 0.35
N GLN A 218 18.81 -0.49 0.11
CA GLN A 218 19.77 0.41 -0.55
C GLN A 218 21.06 0.53 0.26
N HIS A 219 20.94 0.67 1.59
CA HIS A 219 22.09 0.74 2.48
C HIS A 219 22.95 -0.52 2.41
N ALA A 220 22.33 -1.71 2.45
CA ALA A 220 23.01 -2.98 2.29
C ALA A 220 23.75 -3.09 0.96
N ASN A 221 23.11 -2.72 -0.16
CA ASN A 221 23.72 -2.76 -1.48
C ASN A 221 24.91 -1.78 -1.58
N THR A 222 24.84 -0.61 -0.94
CA THR A 222 25.97 0.31 -0.85
C THR A 222 27.11 -0.27 -0.03
N GLN A 223 26.82 -0.95 1.09
CA GLN A 223 27.87 -1.63 1.87
C GLN A 223 28.53 -2.77 1.08
N ALA A 224 27.75 -3.61 0.41
CA ALA A 224 28.24 -4.71 -0.43
C ALA A 224 29.20 -4.19 -1.51
N ARG A 225 28.77 -3.19 -2.28
CA ARG A 225 29.61 -2.55 -3.31
C ARG A 225 30.85 -1.91 -2.72
N SER A 226 30.76 -1.23 -1.59
CA SER A 226 31.94 -0.60 -0.95
C SER A 226 32.99 -1.65 -0.58
N ARG A 227 32.59 -2.85 -0.17
CA ARG A 227 33.53 -3.94 0.15
C ARG A 227 34.22 -4.47 -1.10
N GLU A 228 33.47 -4.69 -2.19
CA GLU A 228 34.02 -5.08 -3.50
C GLU A 228 35.12 -4.11 -3.95
N HIS A 229 34.90 -2.79 -3.80
CA HIS A 229 35.86 -1.77 -4.22
C HIS A 229 37.07 -1.63 -3.29
N SER A 230 36.93 -1.98 -2.01
CA SER A 230 38.02 -1.94 -1.04
C SER A 230 38.95 -3.16 -1.06
N GLY A 231 38.61 -4.22 -1.82
CA GLY A 231 39.41 -5.45 -1.89
C GLY A 231 39.58 -6.17 -0.54
N ALA A 232 38.74 -5.87 0.45
CA ALA A 232 38.82 -6.48 1.78
C ALA A 232 38.37 -7.94 1.69
N GLU A 233 39.28 -8.87 1.98
CA GLU A 233 38.99 -10.30 2.07
C GLU A 233 37.86 -10.57 3.10
N PRO A 234 37.04 -11.62 2.87
CA PRO A 234 35.99 -11.98 3.80
C PRO A 234 36.57 -12.40 5.15
N VAL A 235 36.12 -11.76 6.21
CA VAL A 235 36.29 -12.21 7.61
C VAL A 235 35.11 -13.07 8.01
#